data_AF-A0A957MF43-F1
#
_entry.id   AF-A0A957MF43-F1
#
_cell.length_a   1.000
_cell.length_b   1.000
_cell.length_c   1.000
_cell.angle_alpha   90.00
_cell.angle_beta   90.00
_cell.angle_gamma   90.00
#
_symmetry.space_group_name_H-M   'P 1'
#
loop_
_entity.id
_entity.type
_entity.pdbx_description
1 polymer ?
#
loop_
_entity_poly.entity_id
_entity_poly.type
_entity_poly.pdbx_seq_one_letter_code
_entity_poly.pdbx_strand_id
1 'polypeptide(L)'
;MSATATATSFDRPVVRRRRWLRWLAWFGIAVFVLFVFYLAIAVPWMNRWGATDAEVAAQLPGDELVPVASAITNRAVTVNATPEQLYPWIVQL
;
A
#
# COMPACT_ATOMS: atom_id res chain seq x y z
N MET A 1 -50.46 58.70 -19.37
CA MET A 1 -50.45 57.46 -18.58
C MET A 1 -49.36 56.58 -19.17
N SER A 2 -48.13 56.69 -18.64
CA SER A 2 -46.94 56.04 -19.22
C SER A 2 -46.54 54.87 -18.33
N ALA A 3 -46.62 53.65 -18.88
CA ALA A 3 -46.21 52.43 -18.21
C ALA A 3 -44.71 52.23 -18.41
N THR A 4 -43.90 52.57 -17.41
CA THR A 4 -42.47 52.28 -17.39
C THR A 4 -42.28 50.88 -16.80
N ALA A 5 -42.10 49.88 -17.67
CA ALA A 5 -41.74 48.53 -17.28
C ALA A 5 -40.26 48.50 -16.87
N THR A 6 -40.00 48.47 -15.56
CA THR A 6 -38.66 48.30 -14.99
C THR A 6 -38.20 46.87 -15.21
N ALA A 7 -37.28 46.67 -16.15
CA ALA A 7 -36.63 45.40 -16.43
C ALA A 7 -35.84 44.89 -15.21
N THR A 8 -36.11 43.66 -14.80
CA THR A 8 -35.45 42.97 -13.69
C THR A 8 -34.04 42.52 -14.12
N SER A 9 -32.99 43.14 -13.59
CA SER A 9 -31.61 42.65 -13.74
C SER A 9 -31.32 41.58 -12.67
N PHE A 10 -31.42 40.31 -13.07
CA PHE A 10 -31.06 39.18 -12.23
C PHE A 10 -29.59 38.84 -12.43
N ASP A 11 -28.73 39.38 -11.56
CA ASP A 11 -27.28 39.13 -11.56
C ASP A 11 -27.00 37.68 -11.09
N ARG A 12 -26.37 36.85 -11.93
CA ARG A 12 -26.02 35.46 -11.57
C ARG A 12 -24.58 35.40 -11.11
N PRO A 13 -24.27 34.94 -9.87
CA PRO A 13 -22.90 34.84 -9.41
C PRO A 13 -22.17 33.71 -10.16
N VAL A 14 -21.23 34.08 -11.02
CA VAL A 14 -20.38 33.13 -11.75
C VAL A 14 -19.32 32.55 -10.79
N VAL A 15 -19.72 31.51 -10.07
CA VAL A 15 -18.91 30.43 -9.46
C VAL A 15 -17.41 30.73 -9.24
N ARG A 16 -17.08 31.26 -8.05
CA ARG A 16 -15.70 31.39 -7.53
C ARG A 16 -15.17 30.03 -7.01
N ARG A 17 -15.08 29.00 -7.87
CA ARG A 17 -14.77 27.60 -7.46
C ARG A 17 -13.44 27.05 -8.00
N ARG A 18 -12.48 27.88 -8.40
CA ARG A 18 -11.22 27.41 -9.04
C ARG A 18 -10.06 27.09 -8.09
N ARG A 19 -9.95 27.74 -6.92
CA ARG A 19 -8.81 27.53 -6.00
C ARG A 19 -8.89 26.22 -5.21
N TRP A 20 -10.09 25.82 -4.77
CA TRP A 20 -10.29 24.62 -3.95
C TRP A 20 -10.04 23.29 -4.70
N LEU A 21 -10.30 23.25 -6.01
CA LEU A 21 -10.03 22.06 -6.83
C LEU A 21 -8.54 21.75 -6.94
N ARG A 22 -7.67 22.78 -6.93
CA ARG A 22 -6.20 22.59 -6.93
C ARG A 22 -5.72 21.95 -5.62
N TRP A 23 -6.29 22.33 -4.49
CA TRP A 23 -5.97 21.74 -3.18
C TRP A 23 -6.41 20.28 -3.09
N LEU A 24 -7.60 19.94 -3.61
CA LEU A 24 -8.06 18.56 -3.72
C LEU A 24 -7.15 17.70 -4.61
N ALA A 25 -6.70 18.26 -5.75
CA ALA A 25 -5.77 17.57 -6.63
C ALA A 25 -4.41 17.32 -5.95
N TRP A 26 -3.84 18.32 -5.27
CA TRP A 26 -2.60 18.15 -4.51
C TRP A 26 -2.73 17.15 -3.36
N PHE A 27 -3.86 17.14 -2.66
CA PHE A 27 -4.12 16.14 -1.63
C PHE A 27 -4.17 14.72 -2.20
N GLY A 28 -4.86 14.53 -3.33
CA GLY A 28 -4.89 13.24 -4.02
C GLY A 28 -3.50 12.77 -4.46
N ILE A 29 -2.68 13.68 -4.99
CA ILE A 29 -1.28 13.38 -5.35
C ILE A 29 -0.47 12.99 -4.11
N ALA A 30 -0.58 13.73 -3.01
CA ALA A 30 0.14 13.42 -1.78
C ALA A 30 -0.23 12.04 -1.23
N VAL A 31 -1.52 11.69 -1.20
CA VAL A 31 -1.98 10.36 -0.77
C VAL A 31 -1.44 9.26 -1.70
N PHE A 32 -1.47 9.47 -3.01
CA PHE A 32 -0.95 8.50 -3.96
C PHE A 32 0.57 8.29 -3.78
N VAL A 33 1.34 9.37 -3.61
CA VAL A 33 2.78 9.28 -3.35
C VAL A 33 3.05 8.54 -2.05
N LEU A 34 2.32 8.83 -0.98
CA LEU A 34 2.44 8.12 0.30
C LEU A 34 2.12 6.63 0.16
N PHE A 35 1.08 6.30 -0.62
CA PHE A 35 0.70 4.91 -0.88
C PHE A 35 1.80 4.15 -1.64
N VAL A 36 2.36 4.74 -2.71
CA VAL A 36 3.49 4.14 -3.44
C VAL A 36 4.71 3.98 -2.54
N PHE A 37 5.02 4.99 -1.72
CA PHE A 37 6.14 4.93 -0.79
C PHE A 37 5.96 3.85 0.28
N TYR A 38 4.74 3.71 0.82
CA TYR A 38 4.40 2.63 1.73
C TYR A 38 4.60 1.27 1.06
N LEU A 39 4.11 1.07 -0.15
CA LEU A 39 4.31 -0.18 -0.89
C LEU A 39 5.80 -0.46 -1.17
N ALA A 40 6.59 0.56 -1.52
CA ALA A 40 8.00 0.38 -1.86
C ALA A 40 8.89 0.05 -0.65
N ILE A 41 8.50 0.44 0.57
CA ILE A 41 9.34 0.25 1.76
C ILE A 41 8.74 -0.78 2.72
N ALA A 42 7.47 -0.63 3.07
CA ALA A 42 6.86 -1.49 4.08
C ALA A 42 6.66 -2.92 3.57
N VAL A 43 6.28 -3.10 2.31
CA VAL A 43 6.04 -4.45 1.76
C VAL A 43 7.32 -5.26 1.67
N PRO A 44 8.44 -4.77 1.08
CA PRO A 44 9.68 -5.53 1.06
C PRO A 44 10.24 -5.83 2.45
N TRP A 45 10.03 -4.93 3.42
CA TRP A 45 10.44 -5.15 4.81
C TRP A 45 9.60 -6.23 5.49
N MET A 46 8.27 -6.19 5.32
CA MET A 46 7.35 -7.19 5.87
C MET A 46 7.59 -8.59 5.30
N ASN A 47 7.98 -8.68 4.02
CA ASN A 47 8.19 -9.96 3.33
C ASN A 47 9.47 -10.69 3.73
N ARG A 48 10.36 -10.09 4.53
CA ARG A 48 11.65 -10.69 4.93
C ARG A 48 11.86 -10.72 6.45
N TRP A 49 10.79 -10.65 7.22
CA TRP A 49 10.90 -10.40 8.66
C TRP A 49 11.75 -11.46 9.37
N GLY A 50 12.87 -11.01 9.96
CA GLY A 50 13.82 -11.87 10.67
C GLY A 50 14.75 -12.68 9.78
N ALA A 51 14.57 -12.68 8.45
CA ALA A 51 15.40 -13.41 7.50
C ALA A 51 16.56 -12.55 6.97
N THR A 52 17.73 -13.16 6.85
CA THR A 52 18.91 -12.58 6.21
C THR A 52 18.83 -12.69 4.68
N ASP A 53 19.59 -11.86 3.96
CA ASP A 53 19.62 -11.91 2.50
C ASP A 53 20.12 -13.27 1.96
N ALA A 54 21.02 -13.94 2.70
CA ALA A 54 21.50 -15.27 2.35
C ALA A 54 20.41 -16.34 2.51
N GLU A 55 19.63 -16.28 3.58
CA GLU A 55 18.48 -17.18 3.79
C GLU A 55 17.37 -16.92 2.76
N VAL A 56 17.14 -15.66 2.38
CA VAL A 56 16.16 -15.32 1.35
C VAL A 56 16.56 -15.84 -0.03
N ALA A 57 17.86 -15.88 -0.33
CA ALA A 57 18.37 -16.40 -1.60
C ALA A 57 18.53 -17.93 -1.62
N ALA A 58 18.34 -18.61 -0.49
CA ALA A 58 18.48 -20.06 -0.41
C ALA A 58 17.26 -20.76 -1.04
N GLN A 59 17.52 -21.83 -1.80
CA GLN A 59 16.47 -22.72 -2.29
C GLN A 59 16.18 -23.77 -1.23
N LEU A 60 14.93 -23.86 -0.78
CA LEU A 60 14.48 -24.79 0.24
C LEU A 60 13.66 -25.92 -0.37
N PRO A 61 13.64 -27.12 0.26
CA PRO A 61 12.74 -28.19 -0.16
C PRO A 61 11.29 -27.71 -0.18
N GLY A 62 10.61 -27.89 -1.31
CA GLY A 62 9.23 -27.46 -1.52
C GLY A 62 9.09 -26.20 -2.37
N ASP A 63 10.14 -25.40 -2.56
CA ASP A 63 10.10 -24.22 -3.45
C ASP A 63 9.82 -24.63 -4.90
N GLU A 64 10.26 -25.82 -5.30
CA GLU A 64 10.03 -26.41 -6.62
C GLU A 64 8.55 -26.72 -6.91
N LEU A 65 7.69 -26.78 -5.87
CA LEU A 65 6.27 -27.10 -6.03
C LEU A 65 5.48 -25.96 -6.68
N VAL A 66 5.92 -24.70 -6.49
CA VAL A 66 5.29 -23.50 -7.07
C VAL A 66 6.37 -22.65 -7.73
N PRO A 67 6.86 -23.04 -8.91
CA PRO A 67 8.00 -22.38 -9.55
C PRO A 67 7.71 -20.93 -9.99
N VAL A 68 6.44 -20.55 -10.12
CA VAL A 68 6.00 -19.17 -10.42
C VAL A 68 4.99 -18.72 -9.37
N ALA A 69 5.49 -18.32 -8.21
CA ALA A 69 4.67 -17.77 -7.13
C ALA A 69 4.27 -16.31 -7.43
N SER A 70 3.01 -15.95 -7.14
CA SER A 70 2.52 -14.57 -7.25
C SER A 70 3.05 -13.66 -6.13
N ALA A 71 3.41 -14.24 -4.98
CA ALA A 71 4.03 -13.56 -3.86
C ALA A 71 4.90 -14.54 -3.07
N ILE A 72 6.06 -14.07 -2.58
CA ILE A 72 6.98 -14.83 -1.73
C ILE A 72 7.20 -14.03 -0.44
N THR A 73 7.11 -14.71 0.70
CA THR A 73 7.31 -14.14 2.04
C THR A 73 8.20 -15.07 2.83
N ASN A 74 9.37 -14.60 3.25
CA ASN A 74 10.33 -15.35 4.05
C ASN A 74 10.35 -14.80 5.48
N ARG A 75 10.15 -15.69 6.45
CA ARG A 75 10.18 -15.35 7.87
C ARG A 75 11.11 -16.31 8.57
N ALA A 76 12.04 -15.77 9.33
CA ALA A 76 13.01 -16.58 10.05
C ALA A 76 13.08 -16.18 11.53
N VAL A 77 13.34 -17.18 12.36
CA VAL A 77 13.64 -17.02 13.78
C VAL A 77 14.71 -18.02 14.14
N THR A 78 15.82 -17.54 14.70
CA THR A 78 16.89 -18.43 15.17
C THR A 78 16.53 -18.98 16.54
N VAL A 79 16.49 -20.30 16.66
CA VAL A 79 16.28 -21.00 17.94
C VAL A 79 17.52 -21.83 18.25
N ASN A 80 18.07 -21.64 19.45
CA ASN A 80 19.25 -22.38 19.90
C ASN A 80 18.85 -23.76 20.46
N ALA A 81 18.43 -24.67 19.58
CA ALA A 81 18.01 -26.03 19.89
C ALA A 81 18.37 -26.98 18.73
N THR A 82 18.44 -28.28 18.99
CA THR A 82 18.68 -29.26 17.92
C THR A 82 17.38 -29.56 17.13
N PRO A 83 17.48 -30.02 15.86
CA PRO A 83 16.29 -30.39 15.08
C PRO A 83 15.39 -31.41 15.77
N GLU A 84 15.96 -32.37 16.50
CA GLU A 84 15.22 -33.42 17.22
C GLU A 84 14.38 -32.86 18.37
N GLN A 85 14.79 -31.73 18.95
CA GLN A 85 14.02 -31.04 20.00
C GLN A 85 12.87 -30.20 19.42
N LEU A 86 13.04 -29.68 18.20
CA LEU A 86 12.05 -28.81 17.55
C LEU A 86 10.98 -29.59 16.79
N TYR A 87 11.38 -30.63 16.06
CA TYR A 87 10.49 -31.36 15.16
C TYR A 87 9.19 -31.87 15.81
N PRO A 88 9.19 -32.42 17.05
CA PRO A 88 7.97 -32.87 17.71
C PRO A 88 6.91 -31.76 17.91
N TRP A 89 7.33 -30.50 17.98
CA TRP A 89 6.42 -29.36 18.11
C TRP A 89 5.89 -28.89 16.75
N ILE A 90 6.71 -28.95 15.70
CA ILE A 90 6.35 -28.53 14.35
C ILE A 90 5.27 -29.44 13.77
N VAL A 91 5.39 -30.75 13.94
CA VAL A 91 4.44 -31.73 13.40
C VAL A 91 3.05 -31.70 14.05
N GLN A 92 2.84 -30.86 15.07
CA GLN A 92 1.54 -30.66 15.71
C GLN A 92 0.68 -29.59 15.01
N LEU A 93 1.29 -28.77 14.14
CA LEU A 93 0.62 -27.74 13.35
C LEU A 93 0.01 -28.35 12.09
#